data_AF-A0A858Q5J5-F1
#
_entry.id   AF-A0A858Q5J5-F1
#
_cell.length_a   1.000
_cell.length_b   1.000
_cell.length_c   1.000
_cell.angle_alpha   90.00
_cell.angle_beta   90.00
_cell.angle_gamma   90.00
#
_symmetry.space_group_name_H-M   'P 1'
#
loop_
_entity.id
_entity.type
_entity.pdbx_description
1 polymer ?
#
loop_
_entity_poly.entity_id
_entity_poly.type
_entity_poly.pdbx_seq_one_letter_code
_entity_poly.pdbx_strand_id
1 'polypeptide(L)'
;MSRRNSYTWDELLQCARGEMFGPGNAQLPAPPMLMFDRITHIDSVGGAFDKGLIVAELDVKPELWFFDCHFISDPVMPGCLGLDAMWQMVGFYLGWIGGKGRGRALGVGEVKFRGQVLPHNKRVTYRINLKRVILRKLVMGIADAEMECDDKVIYEANDLRVGLFTSTDDF
;
A
#
# COMPACT_ATOMS: atom_id res chain seq x y z
N MET A 1 -12.49 9.95 -19.45
CA MET A 1 -12.88 8.71 -18.76
C MET A 1 -12.63 8.92 -17.28
N SER A 2 -13.65 8.78 -16.43
CA SER A 2 -13.42 8.81 -14.98
C SER A 2 -12.58 7.59 -14.60
N ARG A 3 -11.56 7.80 -13.77
CA ARG A 3 -10.77 6.70 -13.20
C ARG A 3 -11.66 5.92 -12.22
N ARG A 4 -11.49 4.59 -12.15
CA ARG A 4 -12.18 3.78 -11.14
C ARG A 4 -11.70 4.21 -9.74
N ASN A 5 -12.61 4.16 -8.77
CA ASN A 5 -12.37 4.54 -7.39
C ASN A 5 -12.34 3.34 -6.42
N SER A 6 -12.35 2.10 -6.93
CA SER A 6 -12.21 0.87 -6.16
C SER A 6 -11.65 -0.24 -7.05
N TYR A 7 -10.96 -1.22 -6.46
CA TYR A 7 -10.33 -2.34 -7.18
C TYR A 7 -10.46 -3.66 -6.41
N THR A 8 -10.78 -4.75 -7.12
CA THR A 8 -10.93 -6.11 -6.57
C THR A 8 -9.60 -6.87 -6.58
N TRP A 9 -9.56 -8.02 -5.89
CA TRP A 9 -8.39 -8.92 -5.87
C TRP A 9 -7.85 -9.25 -7.27
N ASP A 10 -8.73 -9.65 -8.19
CA ASP A 10 -8.31 -10.02 -9.55
C ASP A 10 -7.70 -8.83 -10.31
N GLU A 11 -8.16 -7.61 -10.05
CA GLU A 11 -7.59 -6.39 -10.61
C GLU A 11 -6.25 -6.05 -9.96
N LEU A 12 -6.09 -6.26 -8.66
CA LEU A 12 -4.79 -6.11 -8.00
C LEU A 12 -3.77 -7.12 -8.56
N LEU A 13 -4.20 -8.36 -8.85
CA LEU A 13 -3.35 -9.35 -9.52
C LEU A 13 -3.01 -8.96 -10.97
N GLN A 14 -3.93 -8.31 -11.70
CA GLN A 14 -3.60 -7.71 -13.01
C GLN A 14 -2.54 -6.62 -12.87
N CYS A 15 -2.62 -5.79 -11.82
CA CYS A 15 -1.59 -4.82 -11.51
C CYS A 15 -0.24 -5.49 -11.22
N ALA A 16 -0.24 -6.57 -10.42
CA ALA A 16 0.97 -7.33 -10.11
C ALA A 16 1.63 -7.92 -11.37
N ARG A 17 0.83 -8.39 -12.33
CA ARG A 17 1.32 -8.90 -13.63
C ARG A 17 1.73 -7.79 -14.62
N GLY A 18 1.54 -6.52 -14.28
CA GLY A 18 1.87 -5.39 -15.17
C GLY A 18 0.85 -5.13 -16.27
N GLU A 19 -0.35 -5.68 -16.14
CA GLU A 19 -1.44 -5.60 -17.13
C GLU A 19 -2.30 -4.35 -16.92
N MET A 20 -2.13 -3.62 -15.81
CA MET A 20 -2.99 -2.49 -15.44
C MET A 20 -2.50 -1.12 -15.92
N PHE A 21 -1.24 -0.76 -15.63
CA PHE A 21 -0.69 0.56 -15.94
C PHE A 21 0.19 0.57 -17.21
N GLY A 22 0.30 -0.58 -17.88
CA GLY A 22 1.09 -0.79 -19.08
C GLY A 22 2.58 -1.10 -18.81
N PRO A 23 3.32 -1.57 -19.83
CA PRO A 23 4.69 -2.04 -19.67
C PRO A 23 5.63 -0.99 -19.08
N GLY A 24 6.48 -1.41 -18.14
CA GLY A 24 7.50 -0.56 -17.50
C GLY A 24 6.97 0.43 -16.46
N ASN A 25 5.67 0.41 -16.16
CA ASN A 25 5.07 1.27 -15.14
C ASN A 25 4.89 0.54 -13.80
N ALA A 26 4.21 1.20 -12.85
CA ALA A 26 4.01 0.66 -11.51
C ALA A 26 3.36 -0.72 -11.55
N GLN A 27 3.80 -1.60 -10.66
CA GLN A 27 3.24 -2.92 -10.43
C GLN A 27 3.14 -3.10 -8.92
N LEU A 28 2.09 -3.77 -8.47
CA LEU A 28 2.06 -4.30 -7.10
C LEU A 28 2.95 -5.55 -7.01
N PRO A 29 3.39 -5.92 -5.79
CA PRO A 29 3.93 -7.26 -5.58
C PRO A 29 2.88 -8.32 -5.92
N ALA A 30 3.32 -9.50 -6.33
CA ALA A 30 2.46 -10.68 -6.37
C ALA A 30 2.42 -11.37 -4.99
N PRO A 31 1.41 -12.21 -4.70
CA PRO A 31 1.46 -13.10 -3.56
C PRO A 31 2.77 -13.91 -3.52
N PRO A 32 3.36 -14.13 -2.33
CA PRO A 32 2.80 -13.86 -1.01
C PRO A 32 3.08 -12.45 -0.46
N MET A 33 3.64 -11.54 -1.26
CA MET A 33 4.02 -10.18 -0.83
C MET A 33 2.95 -9.11 -1.04
N LEU A 34 1.85 -9.41 -1.73
CA LEU A 34 0.71 -8.49 -1.87
C LEU A 34 -0.07 -8.42 -0.55
N MET A 35 -0.10 -7.27 0.10
CA MET A 35 -0.55 -7.13 1.50
C MET A 35 -1.95 -6.52 1.70
N PHE A 36 -2.77 -6.52 0.66
CA PHE A 36 -4.19 -6.16 0.73
C PHE A 36 -4.99 -6.87 -0.37
N ASP A 37 -6.24 -7.16 -0.08
CA ASP A 37 -7.14 -7.92 -0.96
C ASP A 37 -7.93 -7.03 -1.92
N ARG A 38 -8.14 -5.76 -1.54
CA ARG A 38 -8.97 -4.82 -2.30
C ARG A 38 -8.62 -3.37 -1.95
N ILE A 39 -8.81 -2.50 -2.92
CA ILE A 39 -8.89 -1.05 -2.70
C ILE A 39 -10.38 -0.70 -2.66
N THR A 40 -10.87 -0.26 -1.49
CA THR A 40 -12.28 0.09 -1.31
C THR A 40 -12.57 1.52 -1.74
N HIS A 41 -11.58 2.40 -1.68
CA HIS A 41 -11.70 3.78 -2.12
C HIS A 41 -10.36 4.34 -2.60
N ILE A 42 -10.37 5.07 -3.71
CA ILE A 42 -9.24 5.88 -4.17
C ILE A 42 -9.76 7.15 -4.86
N ASP A 43 -9.25 8.30 -4.46
CA ASP A 43 -9.56 9.60 -5.04
C ASP A 43 -8.31 10.48 -5.09
N SER A 44 -8.25 11.35 -6.11
CA SER A 44 -7.22 12.37 -6.27
C SER A 44 -7.42 13.63 -5.42
N VAL A 45 -8.61 13.80 -4.85
CA VAL A 45 -8.96 14.87 -3.90
C VAL A 45 -9.35 14.29 -2.54
N GLY A 46 -9.48 15.14 -1.52
CA GLY A 46 -9.79 14.70 -0.16
C GLY A 46 -8.59 14.11 0.59
N GLY A 47 -8.90 13.37 1.65
CA GLY A 47 -7.91 13.00 2.68
C GLY A 47 -7.51 14.20 3.56
N ALA A 48 -6.64 13.97 4.53
CA ALA A 48 -6.22 14.95 5.53
C ALA A 48 -5.57 16.22 4.95
N PHE A 49 -5.07 16.14 3.71
CA PHE A 49 -4.34 17.24 3.04
C PHE A 49 -4.98 17.71 1.73
N ASP A 50 -6.18 17.21 1.39
CA ASP A 50 -6.91 17.48 0.14
C ASP A 50 -6.07 17.24 -1.14
N LYS A 51 -5.25 16.19 -1.13
CA LYS A 51 -4.34 15.83 -2.24
C LYS A 51 -4.47 14.37 -2.66
N GLY A 52 -5.50 13.71 -2.16
CA GLY A 52 -5.84 12.34 -2.47
C GLY A 52 -5.85 11.45 -1.25
N LEU A 53 -6.64 10.38 -1.37
CA LEU A 53 -6.87 9.37 -0.36
C LEU A 53 -6.91 8.01 -1.06
N ILE A 54 -6.31 7.00 -0.43
CA ILE A 54 -6.50 5.61 -0.82
C ILE A 54 -6.76 4.76 0.43
N VAL A 55 -7.80 3.93 0.37
CA VAL A 55 -8.24 3.02 1.43
C VAL A 55 -8.28 1.60 0.88
N ALA A 56 -7.67 0.66 1.61
CA ALA A 56 -7.61 -0.75 1.23
C ALA A 56 -7.85 -1.64 2.45
N GLU A 57 -8.18 -2.90 2.18
CA GLU A 57 -8.45 -3.90 3.23
C GLU A 57 -7.71 -5.20 2.94
N LEU A 58 -7.32 -5.89 4.00
CA LEU A 58 -6.83 -7.27 4.01
C LEU A 58 -7.73 -8.09 4.95
N ASP A 59 -8.27 -9.20 4.47
CA ASP A 59 -8.98 -10.17 5.30
C ASP A 59 -7.98 -10.98 6.10
N VAL A 60 -8.11 -10.96 7.43
CA VAL A 60 -7.23 -11.73 8.31
C VAL A 60 -7.80 -13.13 8.46
N LYS A 61 -6.97 -14.13 8.14
CA LYS A 61 -7.28 -15.54 8.24
C LYS A 61 -6.14 -16.26 8.97
N PRO A 62 -6.42 -17.24 9.85
CA PRO A 62 -5.38 -17.99 10.54
C PRO A 62 -4.37 -18.65 9.60
N GLU A 63 -4.78 -18.97 8.37
CA GLU A 63 -3.98 -19.65 7.36
C GLU A 63 -3.06 -18.71 6.56
N LEU A 64 -3.02 -17.41 6.89
CA LEU A 64 -2.07 -16.50 6.27
C LEU A 64 -0.64 -16.94 6.60
N TRP A 65 0.17 -17.13 5.55
CA TRP A 65 1.47 -17.80 5.59
C TRP A 65 2.42 -17.29 6.69
N PHE A 66 2.34 -16.01 7.03
CA PHE A 66 3.24 -15.39 7.99
C PHE A 66 2.95 -15.80 9.43
N PHE A 67 1.73 -16.25 9.76
CA PHE A 67 1.41 -16.68 11.13
C PHE A 67 2.12 -17.98 11.51
N ASP A 68 2.38 -18.86 10.54
CA ASP A 68 3.07 -20.14 10.78
C ASP A 68 4.55 -19.95 11.12
N CYS A 69 5.16 -18.84 10.69
CA CYS A 69 6.60 -18.60 10.85
C CYS A 69 6.95 -17.41 11.75
N HIS A 70 5.97 -16.56 12.11
CA HIS A 70 6.21 -15.34 12.87
C HIS A 70 5.18 -15.18 14.00
N PHE A 71 5.39 -15.78 15.17
CA PHE A 71 6.39 -16.79 15.52
C PHE A 71 5.69 -18.14 15.75
N ILE A 72 6.43 -19.26 15.67
CA ILE A 72 5.89 -20.65 15.76
C ILE A 72 4.92 -20.87 16.95
N SER A 73 5.11 -20.17 18.06
CA SER A 73 4.26 -20.28 19.26
C SER A 73 3.66 -18.94 19.72
N ASP A 74 3.84 -17.89 18.93
CA ASP A 74 3.34 -16.54 19.22
C ASP A 74 2.98 -15.85 17.89
N PRO A 75 1.90 -16.32 17.21
CA PRO A 75 1.59 -15.90 15.86
C PRO A 75 1.11 -14.46 15.84
N VAL A 76 1.80 -13.63 15.07
CA VAL A 76 1.52 -12.20 14.89
C VAL A 76 1.94 -11.76 13.49
N MET A 77 1.10 -10.97 12.81
CA MET A 77 1.48 -10.41 11.52
C MET A 77 2.77 -9.59 11.68
N PRO A 78 3.81 -9.82 10.84
CA PRO A 78 5.00 -8.99 10.86
C PRO A 78 4.63 -7.52 10.60
N GLY A 79 4.96 -6.62 11.53
CA GLY A 79 4.64 -5.19 11.39
C GLY A 79 5.24 -4.55 10.13
N CYS A 80 6.36 -5.09 9.64
CA CYS A 80 6.97 -4.66 8.38
C CYS A 80 6.10 -4.93 7.15
N LEU A 81 5.27 -5.98 7.15
CA LEU A 81 4.34 -6.26 6.05
C LEU A 81 3.17 -5.26 6.02
N GLY A 82 2.70 -4.84 7.19
CA GLY A 82 1.71 -3.76 7.29
C GLY A 82 2.26 -2.42 6.80
N LEU A 83 3.53 -2.13 7.12
CA LEU A 83 4.24 -0.97 6.59
C LEU A 83 4.45 -1.06 5.06
N ASP A 84 4.78 -2.25 4.55
CA ASP A 84 4.96 -2.46 3.11
C ASP A 84 3.66 -2.25 2.33
N ALA A 85 2.52 -2.69 2.85
CA ALA A 85 1.21 -2.40 2.28
C ALA A 85 1.00 -0.88 2.04
N MET A 86 1.44 -0.04 2.97
CA MET A 86 1.33 1.41 2.85
C MET A 86 2.19 1.95 1.69
N TRP A 87 3.44 1.47 1.53
CA TRP A 87 4.26 1.83 0.37
C TRP A 87 3.68 1.31 -0.94
N GLN A 88 3.17 0.07 -0.96
CA GLN A 88 2.49 -0.50 -2.13
C GLN A 88 1.33 0.40 -2.57
N MET A 89 0.53 0.90 -1.63
CA MET A 89 -0.61 1.79 -1.89
C MET A 89 -0.18 3.17 -2.41
N VAL A 90 0.90 3.77 -1.88
CA VAL A 90 1.45 5.02 -2.44
C VAL A 90 1.95 4.79 -3.87
N GLY A 91 2.66 3.68 -4.12
CA GLY A 91 3.12 3.32 -5.47
C GLY A 91 1.98 3.08 -6.46
N PHE A 92 0.94 2.37 -6.01
CA PHE A 92 -0.29 2.17 -6.79
C PHE A 92 -0.96 3.50 -7.13
N TYR A 93 -1.11 4.39 -6.15
CA TYR A 93 -1.68 5.72 -6.36
C TYR A 93 -0.92 6.51 -7.42
N LEU A 94 0.42 6.48 -7.40
CA LEU A 94 1.25 7.15 -8.41
C LEU A 94 1.02 6.59 -9.82
N GLY A 95 0.91 5.26 -9.96
CA GLY A 95 0.53 4.63 -11.24
C GLY A 95 -0.89 5.01 -11.68
N TRP A 96 -1.83 4.99 -10.74
CA TRP A 96 -3.24 5.33 -10.95
C TRP A 96 -3.44 6.77 -11.44
N ILE A 97 -2.66 7.72 -10.93
CA ILE A 97 -2.72 9.11 -11.41
C ILE A 97 -1.99 9.33 -12.74
N GLY A 98 -1.40 8.29 -13.33
CA GLY A 98 -0.73 8.32 -14.63
C GLY A 98 0.79 8.50 -14.58
N GLY A 99 1.40 8.36 -13.40
CA GLY A 99 2.85 8.33 -13.25
C GLY A 99 3.48 7.19 -14.06
N LYS A 100 4.72 7.41 -14.52
CA LYS A 100 5.47 6.47 -15.37
C LYS A 100 6.70 5.94 -14.64
N GLY A 101 7.05 4.68 -14.92
CA GLY A 101 8.19 4.00 -14.31
C GLY A 101 7.80 3.00 -13.22
N ARG A 102 8.79 2.21 -12.78
CA ARG A 102 8.66 1.15 -11.78
C ARG A 102 8.77 1.73 -10.37
N GLY A 103 7.96 1.22 -9.44
CA GLY A 103 7.92 1.70 -8.06
C GLY A 103 9.15 1.29 -7.24
N ARG A 104 9.65 2.21 -6.41
CA ARG A 104 10.61 1.96 -5.33
C ARG A 104 10.20 2.73 -4.08
N ALA A 105 10.11 2.03 -2.95
CA ALA A 105 10.01 2.68 -1.65
C ALA A 105 11.32 3.42 -1.35
N LEU A 106 11.22 4.67 -0.90
CA LEU A 106 12.35 5.56 -0.59
C LEU A 106 12.49 5.79 0.92
N GLY A 107 11.77 4.99 1.71
CA GLY A 107 11.73 5.04 3.15
C GLY A 107 10.51 5.77 3.70
N VAL A 108 10.63 6.11 4.99
CA VAL A 108 9.59 6.67 5.83
C VAL A 108 10.24 7.62 6.84
N GLY A 109 9.51 8.59 7.36
CA GLY A 109 9.98 9.47 8.43
C GLY A 109 9.90 8.79 9.78
N GLU A 110 8.67 8.61 10.28
CA GLU A 110 8.39 7.99 11.58
C GLU A 110 7.41 6.83 11.39
N VAL A 111 7.63 5.73 12.13
CA VAL A 111 6.69 4.61 12.20
C VAL A 111 6.44 4.28 13.67
N LYS A 112 5.16 4.09 14.02
CA LYS A 112 4.74 3.67 15.37
C LYS A 112 3.94 2.39 15.28
N PHE A 113 4.33 1.41 16.07
CA PHE A 113 3.57 0.17 16.29
C PHE A 113 2.98 0.21 17.71
N ARG A 114 1.65 0.34 17.81
CA ARG A 114 0.90 0.46 19.09
C ARG A 114 -0.07 -0.69 19.35
N GLY A 115 -0.08 -1.68 18.46
CA GLY A 115 -0.90 -2.87 18.55
C GLY A 115 -0.37 -3.96 17.62
N GLN A 116 -1.21 -4.96 17.36
CA GLN A 116 -0.81 -6.14 16.61
C GLN A 116 -2.01 -6.76 15.90
N VAL A 117 -1.73 -7.57 14.89
CA VAL A 117 -2.74 -8.39 14.19
C VAL A 117 -2.47 -9.84 14.54
N LEU A 118 -3.47 -10.50 15.09
CA LEU A 118 -3.45 -11.89 15.54
C LEU A 118 -4.33 -12.76 14.63
N PRO A 119 -4.15 -14.10 14.62
CA PRO A 119 -4.92 -15.00 13.76
C PRO A 119 -6.46 -14.91 13.91
N HIS A 120 -6.95 -14.49 15.08
CA HIS A 120 -8.39 -14.40 15.33
C HIS A 120 -9.04 -13.10 14.88
N ASN A 121 -8.24 -12.07 14.56
CA ASN A 121 -8.73 -10.82 14.00
C ASN A 121 -9.40 -11.07 12.64
N LYS A 122 -10.20 -10.12 12.17
CA LYS A 122 -11.01 -10.28 10.96
C LYS A 122 -10.52 -9.44 9.81
N ARG A 123 -10.11 -8.22 10.09
CA ARG A 123 -9.81 -7.26 9.04
C ARG A 123 -8.71 -6.31 9.44
N VAL A 124 -7.82 -6.06 8.50
CA VAL A 124 -6.93 -4.90 8.50
C VAL A 124 -7.47 -3.88 7.50
N THR A 125 -7.48 -2.61 7.89
CA THR A 125 -7.83 -1.49 7.00
C THR A 125 -6.67 -0.50 6.96
N TYR A 126 -6.22 -0.16 5.76
CA TYR A 126 -5.17 0.83 5.54
C TYR A 126 -5.81 2.12 5.04
N ARG A 127 -5.41 3.26 5.57
CA ARG A 127 -5.80 4.60 5.09
C ARG A 127 -4.57 5.43 4.83
N ILE A 128 -4.39 5.87 3.59
CA ILE A 128 -3.22 6.65 3.17
C ILE A 128 -3.68 8.01 2.69
N ASN A 129 -3.19 9.06 3.36
CA ASN A 129 -3.46 10.45 3.03
C ASN A 129 -2.26 11.03 2.29
N LEU A 130 -2.43 11.37 1.01
CA LEU A 130 -1.37 11.93 0.20
C LEU A 130 -1.07 13.35 0.68
N LYS A 131 0.18 13.63 1.04
CA LYS A 131 0.65 14.93 1.54
C LYS A 131 1.29 15.76 0.45
N ARG A 132 1.98 15.11 -0.48
CA ARG A 132 2.60 15.73 -1.66
C ARG A 132 2.72 14.73 -2.79
N VAL A 133 2.41 15.18 -4.01
CA VAL A 133 2.53 14.40 -5.24
C VAL A 133 3.33 15.22 -6.24
N ILE A 134 4.34 14.59 -6.84
CA ILE A 134 5.21 15.22 -7.84
C ILE A 134 5.11 14.36 -9.11
N LEU A 135 4.64 14.95 -10.22
CA LEU A 135 4.50 14.31 -11.53
C LEU A 135 5.28 15.09 -12.60
N ARG A 136 6.60 15.18 -12.45
CA ARG A 136 7.48 15.88 -13.41
C ARG A 136 8.60 14.94 -13.86
N LYS A 137 9.83 15.46 -14.00
CA LYS A 137 11.02 14.64 -14.30
C LYS A 137 11.24 13.54 -13.26
N LEU A 138 10.95 13.84 -12.00
CA LEU A 138 10.85 12.87 -10.91
C LEU A 138 9.36 12.64 -10.62
N VAL A 139 8.96 11.38 -10.54
CA VAL A 139 7.64 10.98 -10.05
C VAL A 139 7.77 10.47 -8.62
N MET A 140 7.11 11.14 -7.67
CA MET A 140 7.21 10.81 -6.25
C MET A 140 5.94 11.15 -5.49
N GLY A 141 5.56 10.29 -4.56
CA GLY A 141 4.49 10.49 -3.58
C GLY A 141 5.05 10.56 -2.17
N ILE A 142 4.52 11.47 -1.37
CA ILE A 142 4.74 11.56 0.08
C ILE A 142 3.38 11.45 0.76
N ALA A 143 3.24 10.57 1.74
CA ALA A 143 1.97 10.33 2.43
C ALA A 143 2.14 10.05 3.92
N ASP A 144 1.07 10.33 4.66
CA ASP A 144 0.89 9.86 6.04
C ASP A 144 -0.18 8.76 6.03
N ALA A 145 -0.04 7.75 6.89
CA ALA A 145 -0.82 6.54 6.85
C ALA A 145 -1.19 6.02 8.23
N GLU A 146 -2.36 5.41 8.30
CA GLU A 146 -2.85 4.66 9.44
C GLU A 146 -3.22 3.24 9.02
N MET A 147 -2.97 2.28 9.91
CA MET A 147 -3.46 0.90 9.79
C MET A 147 -4.32 0.57 10.99
N GLU A 148 -5.55 0.18 10.71
CA GLU A 148 -6.53 -0.31 11.68
C GLU A 148 -6.54 -1.85 11.66
N CYS A 149 -6.74 -2.46 12.82
CA CYS A 149 -7.10 -3.87 12.96
C CYS A 149 -8.43 -3.94 13.72
N ASP A 150 -9.44 -4.55 13.10
CA ASP A 150 -10.82 -4.59 13.61
C ASP A 150 -11.28 -3.21 14.15
N ASP A 151 -11.15 -2.18 13.30
CA ASP A 151 -11.54 -0.78 13.52
C ASP A 151 -10.75 -0.02 14.61
N LYS A 152 -9.64 -0.58 15.10
CA LYS A 152 -8.71 0.10 16.01
C LYS A 152 -7.41 0.45 15.32
N VAL A 153 -7.02 1.72 15.30
CA VAL A 153 -5.71 2.15 14.81
C VAL A 153 -4.61 1.50 15.65
N ILE A 154 -3.76 0.73 14.98
CA ILE A 154 -2.61 0.05 15.59
C ILE A 154 -1.29 0.60 15.09
N TYR A 155 -1.20 1.02 13.82
CA TYR A 155 0.02 1.60 13.24
C TYR A 155 -0.22 3.00 12.69
N GLU A 156 0.80 3.83 12.82
CA GLU A 156 0.89 5.16 12.21
C GLU A 156 2.23 5.26 11.48
N ALA A 157 2.24 5.77 10.25
CA ALA A 157 3.45 6.05 9.50
C ALA A 157 3.40 7.44 8.87
N ASN A 158 4.42 8.26 9.16
CA ASN A 158 4.51 9.64 8.67
C ASN A 158 5.63 9.77 7.64
N ASP A 159 5.38 10.58 6.61
CA ASP A 159 6.30 10.87 5.52
C ASP A 159 6.80 9.59 4.80
N LEU A 160 5.90 8.65 4.51
CA LEU A 160 6.13 7.55 3.57
C LEU A 160 6.51 8.14 2.22
N ARG A 161 7.59 7.64 1.60
CA ARG A 161 8.05 8.11 0.29
C ARG A 161 8.13 6.96 -0.69
N VAL A 162 7.54 7.14 -1.87
CA VAL A 162 7.67 6.21 -3.00
C VAL A 162 7.95 7.00 -4.27
N GLY A 163 8.88 6.52 -5.08
CA GLY A 163 9.18 7.07 -6.40
C GLY A 163 8.86 6.09 -7.53
N LEU A 164 8.59 6.61 -8.73
CA LEU A 164 8.55 5.81 -9.96
C LEU A 164 9.76 6.15 -10.84
N PHE A 165 10.41 5.12 -11.37
CA PHE A 165 11.67 5.23 -12.10
C PHE A 165 11.59 4.53 -13.46
N THR A 166 11.92 5.24 -14.54
CA THR A 166 11.91 4.67 -15.91
C THR A 166 13.12 3.80 -16.19
N SER A 167 14.22 4.01 -15.45
CA SER A 167 15.36 3.09 -15.35
C SER A 167 15.65 2.85 -13.88
N THR A 168 15.98 1.61 -13.53
CA THR A 168 16.31 1.19 -12.16
C THR A 168 17.74 0.66 -12.06
N ASP A 169 18.54 0.83 -13.11
CA ASP A 169 19.88 0.25 -13.21
C ASP A 169 20.90 1.00 -12.33
N ASP A 170 20.65 2.30 -12.11
CA ASP A 170 21.49 3.20 -11.31
C ASP A 170 20.92 3.45 -9.89
N PHE A 171 19.96 2.63 -9.46
CA PHE A 171 19.26 2.78 -8.18
C PHE A 171 20.03 2.17 -7.01
#